data_AF-A0A4Q9DYS5-F1
#
_entry.id   AF-A0A4Q9DYS5-F1
#
_cell.length_a   1.000
_cell.length_b   1.000
_cell.length_c   1.000
_cell.angle_alpha   90.00
_cell.angle_beta   90.00
_cell.angle_gamma   90.00
#
_symmetry.space_group_name_H-M   'P 1'
#
loop_
_entity.id
_entity.type
_entity.pdbx_description
1 polymer ?
#
loop_
_entity_poly.entity_id
_entity_poly.type
_entity_poly.pdbx_seq_one_letter_code
_entity_poly.pdbx_strand_id
1 'polypeptide(L)' 'MSTFHNDEAMVSQIVQSALSSQEFVTVKLYNECGDSSITGLIIKFDREQSCFKLSHEDGIDTIYFHDILSIGFATGE' A
#
# COMPACT_ATOMS: atom_id res chain seq x y z
N MET A 1 9.27 24.09 0.96
CA MET A 1 8.53 23.08 0.18
C MET A 1 8.69 21.77 0.91
N SER A 2 7.66 21.32 1.62
CA SER A 2 7.71 20.15 2.49
C SER A 2 7.37 18.92 1.68
N THR A 3 8.39 18.25 1.13
CA THR A 3 8.21 17.01 0.37
C THR A 3 7.97 15.87 1.37
N PHE A 4 6.74 15.36 1.38
CA PHE A 4 6.34 14.17 2.12
C PHE A 4 7.22 13.00 1.68
N HIS A 5 8.22 12.64 2.50
CA HIS A 5 9.04 11.46 2.29
C HIS A 5 8.23 10.24 2.74
N ASN A 6 7.57 9.57 1.80
CA ASN A 6 7.29 8.15 1.97
C ASN A 6 8.65 7.45 1.82
N ASP A 7 9.32 7.16 2.93
CA ASP A 7 10.49 6.30 2.92
C ASP A 7 10.08 4.95 2.32
N GLU A 8 10.51 4.64 1.10
CA GLU A 8 10.23 3.36 0.43
C GLU A 8 10.64 2.16 1.32
N ALA A 9 11.62 2.37 2.20
CA ALA A 9 12.02 1.41 3.22
C ALA A 9 10.90 1.13 4.24
N MET A 10 10.17 2.17 4.67
CA MET A 10 9.03 2.03 5.59
C MET A 10 7.87 1.31 4.90
N VAL A 11 7.54 1.71 3.67
CA VAL A 11 6.50 1.05 2.86
C VAL A 11 6.84 -0.43 2.68
N SER A 12 8.08 -0.74 2.29
CA SER A 12 8.57 -2.12 2.14
C SER A 12 8.41 -2.94 3.41
N GLN A 13 8.67 -2.36 4.58
CA GLN A 13 8.55 -3.08 5.87
C GLN A 13 7.08 -3.38 6.19
N ILE A 14 6.20 -2.40 6.03
CA ILE A 14 4.76 -2.59 6.26
C ILE A 14 4.20 -3.64 5.29
N VAL A 15 4.57 -3.54 4.01
CA VAL A 15 4.14 -4.48 2.96
C VAL A 15 4.59 -5.91 3.27
N GLN A 16 5.84 -6.11 3.67
CA GLN A 16 6.35 -7.44 4.03
C GLN A 16 5.69 -8.00 5.29
N SER A 17 5.51 -7.17 6.31
CA SER A 17 4.82 -7.57 7.54
C SER A 17 3.37 -7.96 7.27
N ALA A 18 2.63 -7.14 6.52
CA ALA A 18 1.24 -7.42 6.15
C ALA A 18 1.11 -8.68 5.28
N LEU A 19 2.02 -8.89 4.33
CA LEU A 19 2.06 -10.10 3.51
C LEU A 19 2.31 -11.37 4.37
N SER A 20 3.23 -11.28 5.34
CA SER A 20 3.56 -12.39 6.23
C SER A 20 2.45 -12.68 7.24
N SER A 21 1.84 -11.65 7.82
CA SER A 21 0.78 -11.78 8.83
C SER A 21 -0.61 -11.96 8.23
N GLN A 22 -0.76 -11.82 6.90
CA GLN A 22 -2.05 -11.81 6.21
C GLN A 22 -3.02 -10.78 6.82
N GLU A 23 -2.48 -9.61 7.18
CA GLU A 23 -3.26 -8.52 7.77
C GLU A 23 -3.77 -7.56 6.69
N PHE A 24 -4.97 -7.02 6.91
CA PHE A 24 -5.52 -5.99 6.05
C PHE A 24 -4.72 -4.70 6.21
N VAL A 25 -4.46 -4.05 5.08
CA VAL A 25 -3.83 -2.74 5.01
C VAL A 25 -4.74 -1.76 4.30
N THR A 26 -4.71 -0.52 4.75
CA THR A 26 -5.31 0.61 4.07
C THR A 26 -4.20 1.41 3.39
N VAL A 27 -4.32 1.57 2.07
CA VAL A 27 -3.37 2.30 1.24
C VAL A 27 -4.06 3.53 0.69
N LYS A 28 -3.50 4.71 0.97
CA LYS A 28 -3.91 5.97 0.36
C LYS A 28 -3.04 6.23 -0.86
N LEU A 29 -3.69 6.39 -2.01
CA LEU A 29 -3.07 6.63 -3.30
C LEU A 29 -3.32 8.07 -3.73
N TYR A 30 -2.31 8.67 -4.33
CA TYR A 30 -2.47 9.91 -5.07
C TYR A 30 -3.12 9.60 -6.41
N ASN A 31 -4.19 10.30 -6.74
CA ASN A 31 -4.79 10.25 -8.06
C ASN A 31 -5.09 11.69 -8.50
N GLU A 32 -4.84 11.99 -9.77
CA GLU A 32 -5.06 13.31 -10.37
C GLU A 32 -6.52 13.78 -10.24
N CYS A 33 -7.46 12.85 -10.07
CA CYS A 33 -8.88 13.12 -9.85
C CYS A 33 -9.31 13.21 -8.37
N GLY A 34 -8.40 13.01 -7.41
CA GLY A 34 -8.67 13.07 -5.97
C GLY A 34 -8.11 11.88 -5.20
N ASP A 35 -7.71 12.12 -3.94
CA ASP A 35 -7.11 11.10 -3.07
C ASP A 35 -8.05 9.89 -2.94
N SER A 36 -7.53 8.70 -3.26
CA SER A 36 -8.28 7.45 -3.18
C SER A 36 -7.67 6.56 -2.09
N SER A 37 -8.51 5.84 -1.36
CA SER A 37 -8.06 4.87 -0.36
C SER A 37 -8.60 3.49 -0.68
N ILE A 38 -7.73 2.49 -0.66
CA ILE A 38 -8.07 1.10 -0.91
C ILE A 38 -7.64 0.25 0.28
N THR A 39 -8.54 -0.62 0.73
CA THR A 39 -8.29 -1.52 1.86
C THR A 39 -8.32 -2.96 1.37
N GLY A 40 -7.29 -3.74 1.71
CA GLY A 40 -7.20 -5.11 1.24
C GLY A 40 -6.04 -5.89 1.85
N LEU A 41 -5.86 -7.11 1.36
CA LEU A 41 -4.76 -8.01 1.72
C LEU A 41 -3.64 -7.93 0.71
N ILE A 42 -2.41 -7.82 1.17
CA ILE A 42 -1.25 -7.90 0.29
C ILE A 42 -1.03 -9.37 -0.06
N ILE A 43 -1.08 -9.70 -1.35
CA ILE A 43 -0.93 -11.08 -1.85
C ILE A 43 0.42 -11.32 -2.54
N LYS A 44 1.10 -10.25 -2.96
CA LYS A 44 2.41 -10.34 -3.62
C LYS A 44 3.18 -9.05 -3.42
N PHE A 45 4.50 -9.16 -3.21
CA PHE A 45 5.41 -8.03 -3.14
C PHE A 45 6.58 -8.23 -4.12
N ASP A 46 6.79 -7.28 -5.03
CA ASP A 46 7.84 -7.29 -6.04
C ASP A 46 8.82 -6.13 -5.76
N ARG A 47 9.86 -6.41 -4.98
CA ARG A 47 10.85 -5.41 -4.56
C ARG A 47 11.60 -4.76 -5.74
N GLU A 48 11.90 -5.51 -6.79
CA GLU A 48 12.61 -4.97 -7.97
C GLU A 48 11.80 -3.95 -8.76
N GLN A 49 10.47 -4.05 -8.69
CA GLN A 49 9.54 -3.15 -9.38
C GLN A 49 8.94 -2.08 -8.46
N SER A 50 9.35 -2.04 -7.19
CA SER A 50 8.77 -1.18 -6.14
C SER A 50 7.23 -1.20 -6.17
N CYS A 51 6.64 -2.40 -6.24
CA CYS A 51 5.20 -2.57 -6.30
C CYS A 51 4.71 -3.78 -5.50
N PHE A 52 3.42 -3.79 -5.18
CA PHE A 52 2.76 -4.93 -4.56
C PHE A 52 1.37 -5.14 -5.16
N LYS A 53 0.85 -6.35 -5.00
CA LYS A 53 -0.53 -6.69 -5.35
C LYS A 53 -1.39 -6.70 -4.11
N LEU A 54 -2.50 -5.96 -4.16
CA LEU A 54 -3.50 -5.86 -3.12
C LEU A 54 -4.78 -6.55 -3.59
N SER A 55 -5.25 -7.55 -2.84
CA SER A 55 -6.54 -8.18 -3.04
C SER A 55 -7.58 -7.51 -2.16
N HIS A 56 -8.67 -7.05 -2.75
CA HIS A 56 -9.80 -6.38 -2.08
C HIS A 56 -11.11 -6.88 -2.67
N GLU A 57 -12.24 -6.29 -2.26
CA GLU A 57 -13.58 -6.75 -2.63
C GLU A 57 -13.92 -6.65 -4.12
N ASP A 58 -13.35 -5.68 -4.84
CA ASP A 58 -13.61 -5.47 -6.28
C ASP A 58 -12.62 -6.26 -7.16
N GLY A 59 -11.51 -6.75 -6.59
CA GLY A 59 -10.55 -7.57 -7.32
C GLY A 59 -9.13 -7.49 -6.78
N ILE A 60 -8.17 -7.52 -7.70
CA ILE A 60 -6.74 -7.44 -7.39
C ILE A 60 -6.15 -6.25 -8.13
N ASP A 61 -5.61 -5.31 -7.36
CA ASP A 61 -4.90 -4.15 -7.88
C ASP A 61 -3.40 -4.27 -7.71
N THR A 62 -2.66 -3.67 -8.63
CA THR A 62 -1.20 -3.51 -8.53
C THR A 62 -0.91 -2.07 -8.12
N ILE A 63 -0.28 -1.90 -6.97
CA ILE A 63 0.02 -0.59 -6.39
C ILE A 63 1.53 -0.37 -6.45
N TYR A 64 1.94 0.76 -7.03
CA TYR A 64 3.32 1.19 -7.06
C TYR A 64 3.64 2.12 -5.90
N PHE A 65 4.86 2.02 -5.38
CA PHE A 65 5.26 2.77 -4.19
C PHE A 65 5.22 4.29 -4.41
N HIS A 66 5.47 4.75 -5.63
CA HIS A 66 5.46 6.18 -5.97
C HIS A 66 4.04 6.79 -5.95
N ASP A 67 3.00 5.97 -6.09
CA ASP A 67 1.61 6.42 -6.02
C ASP A 67 1.10 6.49 -4.57
N ILE A 68 1.84 5.93 -3.62
CA ILE A 68 1.40 5.82 -2.23
C ILE A 68 1.64 7.15 -1.50
N LEU A 69 0.56 7.72 -1.00
CA LEU A 69 0.59 8.83 -0.06
C LEU A 69 0.80 8.34 1.37
N SER A 70 0.17 7.23 1.74
CA SER A 70 0.28 6.64 3.08
C SER A 70 -0.16 5.17 3.06
N ILE A 71 0.45 4.35 3.91
CA ILE A 71 0.05 2.95 4.13
C ILE A 71 0.04 2.66 5.63
N GLY A 72 -0.95 1.88 6.08
CA GLY A 72 -1.03 1.42 7.45
C GLY A 72 -1.88 0.15 7.57
N PHE A 73 -1.75 -0.54 8.69
CA PHE A 73 -2.65 -1.66 9.01
C PHE A 73 -4.06 -1.15 9.22
N ALA A 74 -5.05 -1.87 8.72
CA ALA A 74 -6.45 -1.64 9.03
C ALA A 74 -6.68 -2.10 10.48
N THR A 75 -6.33 -1.26 11.45
CA THR A 75 -6.65 -1.50 12.85
C THR A 75 -8.16 -1.54 13.00
N GLY A 76 -8.69 -2.71 13.35
CA GLY A 76 -10.08 -2.84 13.75
C GLY A 76 -10.29 -2.12 15.08
N GLU A 77 -10.93 -0.95 15.03
CA GLU A 77 -11.66 -0.34 16.14
C GLU A 77 -13.10 -0.06 15.69
#